data_AF-A0AA35TC06-F1
#
_entry.id   AF-A0AA35TC06-F1
#
_cell.length_a   1.000
_cell.length_b   1.000
_cell.length_c   1.000
_cell.angle_alpha   90.00
_cell.angle_beta   90.00
_cell.angle_gamma   90.00
#
_symmetry.space_group_name_H-M   'P 1'
#
loop_
_entity.id
_entity.type
_entity.pdbx_description
1 polymer ?
#
loop_
_entity_poly.entity_id
_entity_poly.type
_entity_poly.pdbx_seq_one_letter_code
_entity_poly.pdbx_strand_id
1 'polypeptide(L)'
;MVFNRDPLGIASSVCVYILLLFGDYAIVYHVLEYGQHEGLGRSFGALLSHCLFAMSIVCHLRASLTDPGYVPLSKTKIDFSSDLEKTESGQKKKKKREPPPIGEWTVCHRCEIYRPPRSHHCR
;
A
#
# COMPACT_ATOMS: atom_id res chain seq x y z
N MET A 1 -9.12 8.80 -8.10
CA MET A 1 -9.67 7.64 -7.37
C MET A 1 -10.68 6.86 -8.21
N VAL A 2 -10.24 5.75 -8.81
CA VAL A 2 -11.14 4.72 -9.33
C VAL A 2 -11.43 3.78 -8.16
N PHE A 3 -12.63 3.86 -7.59
CA PHE A 3 -12.99 3.03 -6.44
C PHE A 3 -13.23 1.58 -6.90
N ASN A 4 -12.25 0.70 -6.67
CA ASN A 4 -12.43 -0.72 -6.94
C ASN A 4 -13.31 -1.32 -5.84
N ARG A 5 -14.45 -1.91 -6.22
CA ARG A 5 -15.42 -2.48 -5.28
C ARG A 5 -14.98 -3.88 -4.87
N ASP A 6 -13.87 -3.96 -4.14
CA ASP A 6 -13.35 -5.21 -3.60
C ASP A 6 -13.93 -5.45 -2.20
N PRO A 7 -14.99 -6.28 -2.04
CA PRO A 7 -15.68 -6.42 -0.74
C PRO A 7 -14.76 -6.97 0.35
N LEU A 8 -13.81 -7.83 -0.01
CA LEU A 8 -12.82 -8.38 0.92
C LEU A 8 -11.84 -7.30 1.43
N GLY A 9 -11.43 -6.37 0.56
CA GLY A 9 -10.56 -5.26 0.93
C GLY A 9 -11.27 -4.23 1.82
N ILE A 10 -12.55 -3.98 1.54
CA ILE A 10 -13.38 -3.13 2.39
C ILE A 10 -13.57 -3.79 3.77
N ALA A 11 -13.89 -5.08 3.80
CA ALA A 11 -14.07 -5.83 5.05
C ALA A 11 -12.79 -5.86 5.90
N SER A 12 -11.62 -6.11 5.29
CA SER A 12 -10.35 -6.10 6.01
C SER A 12 -10.02 -4.71 6.58
N SER A 13 -10.27 -3.65 5.82
CA SER A 13 -10.12 -2.27 6.29
C SER A 13 -11.02 -1.97 7.49
N VAL A 14 -12.31 -2.35 7.42
CA VAL A 14 -13.25 -2.21 8.54
C VAL A 14 -12.78 -2.99 9.78
N CYS A 15 -12.31 -4.22 9.61
CA CYS A 15 -11.77 -5.03 10.70
C CYS A 15 -10.58 -4.35 11.40
N VAL A 16 -9.67 -3.71 10.66
CA VAL A 16 -8.55 -2.97 11.25
C VAL A 16 -9.04 -1.84 12.15
N TYR A 17 -10.04 -1.07 11.72
CA TYR A 17 -10.60 0.01 12.55
C TYR A 17 -11.32 -0.50 13.79
N ILE A 18 -12.08 -1.61 13.68
CA ILE A 18 -12.69 -2.25 14.85
C ILE A 18 -11.62 -2.68 15.85
N LEU A 19 -10.53 -3.29 15.38
CA LEU A 19 -9.43 -3.72 16.25
C LEU A 19 -8.68 -2.55 16.89
N LEU A 20 -8.49 -1.44 16.18
CA LEU A 20 -7.86 -0.23 16.75
C LEU A 20 -8.73 0.37 17.86
N LEU A 21 -10.04 0.53 17.62
CA LEU A 21 -10.97 1.05 18.63
C LEU A 21 -11.10 0.11 19.82
N PHE A 22 -11.16 -1.20 19.58
CA PHE A 22 -11.18 -2.20 20.64
C PHE A 22 -9.87 -2.19 21.45
N GLY A 23 -8.73 -2.05 20.79
CA GLY A 23 -7.43 -1.93 21.45
C GLY A 23 -7.35 -0.69 22.35
N ASP A 24 -7.81 0.46 21.87
CA ASP A 24 -7.86 1.70 22.64
C ASP A 24 -8.75 1.55 23.88
N TYR A 25 -9.96 1.00 23.70
CA TYR A 25 -10.86 0.65 24.79
C TYR A 25 -10.20 -0.29 25.81
N ALA A 26 -9.57 -1.38 25.34
CA ALA A 26 -8.95 -2.36 26.23
C ALA A 26 -7.79 -1.78 27.04
N ILE A 27 -6.97 -0.90 26.44
CA ILE A 27 -5.87 -0.26 27.17
C ILE A 27 -6.42 0.68 28.26
N VAL A 28 -7.40 1.51 27.94
CA VAL A 28 -7.96 2.47 28.90
C VAL A 28 -8.69 1.78 30.05
N TYR A 29 -9.57 0.83 29.74
CA TYR A 29 -10.47 0.22 30.73
C TYR A 29 -9.93 -1.04 31.40
N HIS A 30 -9.04 -1.81 30.75
CA HIS A 30 -8.50 -3.03 31.36
C HIS A 30 -7.06 -2.88 31.85
N VAL A 31 -6.24 -2.06 31.19
CA VAL A 31 -4.83 -1.91 31.58
C VAL A 31 -4.65 -0.74 32.55
N LEU A 32 -5.19 0.44 32.20
CA LEU A 32 -4.99 1.65 32.99
C LEU A 32 -5.94 1.77 34.20
N GLU A 33 -7.15 1.18 34.14
CA GLU A 33 -8.08 1.17 35.27
C GLU A 33 -7.75 0.08 36.30
N TYR A 34 -7.23 -1.07 35.86
CA TYR A 34 -6.79 -2.14 36.76
C TYR A 34 -5.38 -1.89 37.34
N GLY A 35 -4.62 -0.99 36.70
CA GLY A 35 -3.32 -0.53 37.21
C GLY A 35 -3.50 0.34 38.45
N GLN A 36 -2.85 -0.02 39.56
CA GLN A 36 -2.84 0.70 40.84
C GLN A 36 -2.20 2.11 40.79
N HIS A 37 -2.07 2.71 39.60
CA HIS A 37 -1.55 4.05 39.41
C HIS A 37 -2.64 5.09 39.63
N GLU A 38 -2.85 5.49 40.88
CA GLU A 38 -3.63 6.68 41.19
C GLU A 38 -2.81 7.94 40.87
N GLY A 39 -3.33 8.85 40.05
CA GLY A 39 -2.73 10.17 39.80
C GLY A 39 -2.50 10.55 38.32
N LEU A 40 -1.69 11.60 38.10
CA LEU A 40 -1.42 12.20 36.78
C LEU A 40 -0.85 11.22 35.74
N GLY A 41 -0.11 10.19 36.18
CA GLY A 41 0.47 9.19 35.29
C GLY A 41 -0.59 8.40 34.51
N ARG A 42 -1.75 8.14 35.12
CA ARG A 42 -2.86 7.44 34.46
C ARG A 42 -3.48 8.30 33.36
N SER A 43 -3.74 9.57 33.65
CA SER A 43 -4.29 10.52 32.66
C SER A 43 -3.31 10.75 31.51
N PHE A 44 -2.01 10.85 31.81
CA PHE A 44 -0.97 10.97 30.79
C PHE A 44 -0.88 9.70 29.92
N GLY A 45 -0.90 8.52 30.54
CA GLY A 45 -0.90 7.24 29.83
C GLY A 45 -2.11 7.07 28.92
N ALA A 46 -3.31 7.44 29.41
CA ALA A 46 -4.53 7.41 28.62
C ALA A 46 -4.46 8.37 27.43
N LEU A 47 -4.04 9.62 27.66
CA LEU A 47 -3.86 10.62 26.61
C LEU A 47 -2.85 10.15 25.55
N LEU A 48 -1.71 9.61 25.99
CA LEU A 48 -0.70 9.07 25.10
C LEU A 48 -1.25 7.91 24.27
N SER A 49 -1.98 6.97 24.88
CA SER A 49 -2.59 5.85 24.16
C SER A 49 -3.59 6.34 23.10
N HIS A 50 -4.49 7.27 23.45
CA HIS A 50 -5.43 7.86 22.49
C HIS A 50 -4.72 8.56 21.34
N CYS A 51 -3.66 9.31 21.61
CA CYS A 51 -2.85 9.96 20.58
C CYS A 51 -2.22 8.94 19.62
N LEU A 52 -1.68 7.84 20.15
CA LEU A 52 -1.09 6.79 19.33
C LEU A 52 -2.13 6.11 18.43
N PHE A 53 -3.28 5.72 18.96
CA PHE A 53 -4.37 5.13 18.16
C PHE A 53 -4.91 6.12 17.12
N ALA A 54 -5.10 7.39 17.48
CA ALA A 54 -5.53 8.42 16.55
C ALA A 54 -4.52 8.60 15.41
N MET A 55 -3.21 8.60 15.71
CA MET A 55 -2.17 8.63 14.68
C MET A 55 -2.17 7.39 13.79
N SER A 56 -2.36 6.21 14.36
CA SER A 56 -2.50 4.98 13.58
C SER A 56 -3.69 5.04 12.61
N ILE A 57 -4.85 5.55 13.06
CA ILE A 57 -6.04 5.74 12.22
C ILE A 57 -5.73 6.71 11.08
N VAL A 58 -5.12 7.86 11.36
CA VAL A 58 -4.75 8.85 10.34
C VAL A 58 -3.76 8.27 9.33
N CYS A 59 -2.72 7.57 9.80
CA CYS A 59 -1.74 6.92 8.94
C CYS A 59 -2.39 5.87 8.04
N HIS A 60 -3.27 5.03 8.59
CA HIS A 60 -3.97 4.01 7.81
C HIS A 60 -4.91 4.65 6.77
N LEU A 61 -5.70 5.66 7.16
CA LEU A 61 -6.56 6.41 6.23
C LEU A 61 -5.76 7.01 5.08
N ARG A 62 -4.62 7.65 5.39
CA ARG A 62 -3.74 8.22 4.37
C ARG A 62 -3.19 7.13 3.45
N ALA A 63 -2.73 6.00 3.98
CA ALA A 63 -2.21 4.91 3.18
C ALA A 63 -3.29 4.25 2.30
N SER A 64 -4.52 4.09 2.80
CA SER A 64 -5.61 3.43 2.07
C SER A 64 -6.31 4.32 1.06
N LEU A 65 -6.38 5.64 1.30
CA LEU A 65 -7.14 6.57 0.45
C LEU A 65 -6.26 7.36 -0.52
N THR A 66 -4.93 7.27 -0.40
CA THR A 66 -4.02 7.93 -1.36
C THR A 66 -3.90 7.08 -2.61
N ASP A 67 -4.16 7.68 -3.77
CA ASP A 67 -4.01 7.01 -5.06
C ASP A 67 -2.54 6.56 -5.25
N PRO A 68 -2.29 5.29 -5.63
CA PRO A 68 -0.94 4.85 -5.99
C PRO A 68 -0.55 5.62 -7.26
N GLY A 69 0.56 6.35 -7.23
CA GLY A 69 0.97 7.22 -8.34
C GLY A 69 0.88 6.53 -9.70
N TYR A 70 0.47 7.27 -10.74
CA TYR A 70 0.24 6.72 -12.07
C TYR A 70 1.32 7.14 -13.08
N VAL A 71 1.51 6.34 -14.12
CA VAL A 71 2.40 6.66 -15.25
C VAL A 71 1.55 7.29 -16.36
N PRO A 72 1.90 8.49 -16.89
CA PRO A 72 1.10 9.17 -17.90
C PRO A 72 1.14 8.42 -19.24
N LEU A 73 -0.05 8.11 -19.78
CA LEU A 73 -0.21 7.46 -21.09
C LEU A 73 0.31 8.37 -22.21
N SER A 74 1.10 7.82 -23.14
CA SER A 74 1.50 8.54 -24.36
C SER A 74 0.29 8.72 -25.27
N LYS A 75 0.05 9.93 -25.78
CA LYS A 75 -1.02 10.21 -26.74
C LYS A 75 -0.72 9.62 -28.13
N THR A 76 0.54 9.38 -28.43
CA THR A 76 1.02 8.67 -29.61
C THR A 76 0.98 7.16 -29.36
N LYS A 77 0.42 6.41 -30.32
CA LYS A 77 0.54 4.95 -30.34
C LYS A 77 2.02 4.59 -30.43
N ILE A 78 2.54 3.99 -29.36
CA ILE A 78 3.90 3.45 -29.35
C ILE A 78 3.85 2.13 -30.12
N ASP A 79 4.67 1.99 -31.16
CA ASP A 79 4.82 0.73 -31.86
C ASP A 79 5.82 -0.15 -31.09
N PHE A 80 5.32 -1.22 -30.46
CA PHE A 80 6.12 -2.17 -29.67
C PHE A 80 6.79 -3.26 -30.52
N SER A 81 6.68 -3.18 -31.85
CA SER A 81 7.20 -4.18 -32.80
C SER A 81 8.71 -4.43 -32.65
N SER A 82 9.51 -3.37 -32.47
CA SER A 82 10.98 -3.47 -32.39
C SER A 82 11.51 -4.09 -31.08
N ASP A 83 10.76 -3.95 -29.97
CA ASP A 83 11.09 -4.59 -28.69
C ASP A 83 10.63 -6.06 -28.65
N LEU A 84 9.60 -6.41 -29.43
CA LEU A 84 9.17 -7.79 -29.63
C LEU A 84 10.23 -8.61 -30.39
N GLU A 85 10.81 -8.04 -31.45
CA GLU A 85 11.87 -8.72 -32.21
C GLU A 85 13.12 -8.99 -31.36
N LYS A 86 13.49 -8.10 -30.43
CA LYS A 86 14.58 -8.37 -29.47
C LYS A 86 14.28 -9.51 -28.50
N THR A 87 13.02 -9.74 -28.17
CA THR A 87 12.61 -10.87 -27.31
C THR A 87 12.47 -12.18 -28.09
N GLU A 88 12.13 -12.12 -29.38
CA GLU A 88 11.95 -13.30 -30.24
C GLU A 88 13.25 -13.78 -30.93
N SER A 89 14.15 -12.87 -31.33
CA SER A 89 15.32 -13.20 -32.16
C SER A 89 16.54 -13.78 -31.44
N GLY A 90 16.48 -13.99 -30.12
CA GLY A 90 17.54 -14.76 -29.46
C GLY A 90 17.70 -14.52 -27.97
N GLN A 91 16.82 -15.10 -27.17
CA GLN A 91 17.16 -15.78 -25.90
C GLN A 91 15.89 -16.26 -25.21
N LYS A 92 15.36 -17.40 -25.66
CA LYS A 92 14.60 -18.30 -24.78
C LYS A 92 15.55 -18.90 -23.73
N LYS A 93 16.12 -18.08 -22.85
CA LYS A 93 16.60 -18.61 -21.58
C LYS A 93 15.45 -18.43 -20.59
N LYS A 94 14.99 -19.56 -20.06
CA LYS A 94 14.30 -19.67 -18.76
C LYS A 94 15.21 -19.10 -17.66
N LYS A 95 15.64 -17.85 -17.76
CA LYS A 95 16.24 -17.14 -16.65
C LYS A 95 15.08 -16.92 -15.68
N LYS A 96 15.30 -17.27 -14.41
CA LYS A 96 14.59 -16.65 -13.29
C LYS A 96 14.35 -15.18 -13.67
N ARG A 97 13.17 -14.64 -13.38
CA ARG A 97 12.88 -13.20 -13.55
C ARG A 97 13.88 -12.40 -12.72
N GLU A 98 15.11 -12.27 -13.21
CA GLU A 98 16.10 -11.36 -12.67
C GLU A 98 15.48 -9.98 -12.90
N PRO A 99 15.30 -9.19 -11.83
CA PRO A 99 14.80 -7.85 -12.00
C PRO A 99 15.70 -7.14 -13.03
N PRO A 100 15.13 -6.34 -13.94
CA PRO A 100 15.91 -5.57 -14.88
C PRO A 100 16.97 -4.76 -14.09
N PRO A 101 18.18 -4.58 -14.63
CA PRO A 101 19.22 -3.77 -14.00
C PRO A 101 18.66 -2.41 -13.56
N ILE A 102 19.17 -1.92 -12.42
CA ILE A 102 18.70 -0.69 -11.77
C ILE A 102 18.80 0.46 -12.78
N GLY A 103 17.64 1.03 -13.17
CA GLY A 103 17.55 2.16 -14.08
C GLY A 103 16.95 1.84 -15.47
N GLU A 104 16.72 0.56 -15.79
CA GLU A 104 16.14 0.19 -17.08
C GLU A 104 14.60 0.35 -17.10
N TRP A 105 14.10 0.89 -18.22
CA TRP A 105 12.67 1.00 -18.50
C TRP A 105 12.13 -0.34 -18.99
N THR A 106 10.91 -0.71 -18.59
CA THR A 106 10.29 -1.98 -19.04
C THR A 106 8.98 -1.72 -19.76
N VAL A 107 8.54 -2.63 -20.63
CA VAL A 107 7.22 -2.51 -21.27
C VAL A 107 6.16 -3.28 -20.46
N CYS A 108 4.99 -2.66 -20.26
CA CYS A 108 3.81 -3.37 -19.81
C CYS A 108 2.86 -3.63 -20.99
N HIS A 109 2.81 -4.85 -21.50
CA HIS A 109 1.93 -5.21 -22.63
C HIS A 109 0.43 -5.09 -22.34
N ARG A 110 0.03 -5.09 -21.06
CA ARG A 110 -1.39 -4.95 -20.68
C ARG A 110 -1.84 -3.48 -20.65
N CYS A 111 -0.96 -2.59 -20.24
CA CYS A 111 -1.22 -1.14 -20.21
C CYS A 111 -0.68 -0.42 -21.45
N GLU A 112 -0.01 -1.13 -22.35
CA GLU A 112 0.63 -0.60 -23.56
C GLU A 112 1.49 0.64 -23.27
N ILE A 113 2.33 0.58 -22.24
CA ILE A 113 3.12 1.72 -21.76
C ILE A 113 4.56 1.33 -21.37
N TYR A 114 5.51 2.23 -21.62
CA TYR A 114 6.84 2.15 -21.01
C TYR A 114 6.76 2.52 -19.52
N ARG A 115 7.22 1.60 -18.69
CA ARG A 115 7.23 1.69 -17.23
C ARG A 115 8.60 2.19 -16.75
N PRO A 116 8.64 3.27 -15.94
CA PRO A 116 9.87 3.73 -15.31
C PRO A 116 10.42 2.68 -14.34
N PRO A 117 11.72 2.76 -13.99
CA PRO A 117 12.33 1.85 -13.03
C PRO A 117 11.53 1.84 -11.71
N ARG A 118 11.40 0.65 -11.10
CA ARG A 118 10.63 0.37 -9.87
C ARG A 118 9.09 0.39 -9.99
N SER A 119 8.52 0.84 -11.13
CA SER A 119 7.07 0.75 -11.33
C SER A 119 6.64 -0.66 -11.74
N HIS A 120 5.48 -1.10 -11.26
CA HIS A 120 4.90 -2.39 -11.59
C HIS A 120 3.40 -2.23 -11.89
N HIS A 121 2.87 -3.15 -12.71
CA HIS A 121 1.44 -3.22 -12.96
C HIS A 121 0.77 -3.97 -11.79
N CYS A 122 -0.10 -3.29 -11.07
CA CYS A 122 -1.04 -3.93 -10.15
C CYS A 122 -2.18 -4.55 -10.97
N ARG A 123 -2.56 -5.79 -10.65
CA ARG A 123 -3.56 -6.56 -11.41
C ARG A 123 -4.98 -6.17 -11.05
#